data_AF-A0A930SVG8-F1
#
_entry.id   AF-A0A930SVG8-F1
#
_cell.length_a   1.000
_cell.length_b   1.000
_cell.length_c   1.000
_cell.angle_alpha   90.00
_cell.angle_beta   90.00
_cell.angle_gamma   90.00
#
_symmetry.space_group_name_H-M   'P 1'
#
loop_
_entity.id
_entity.type
_entity.pdbx_description
1 polymer ?
#
loop_
_entity_poly.entity_id
_entity_poly.type
_entity_poly.pdbx_seq_one_letter_code
_entity_poly.pdbx_strand_id
1 'polypeptide(L)'
;MLDVDDDNIWRIDLFAILGVTEEMSKEDLRQVYKKLAKQYHPDKFPAASQEQEDAKTRFSEISQAYDILSNEQKRQQYLDTRRLLAHHLEAEAQMAAAPAAADTSAAAPPAAAPAAAPKKAAPAQDYKLKEAEEAFKEGLSLMRKNDVDAAISAFQRAISILPDTSKYHSNLGQAFLNKGWTGMAQASFKKALVLNPNDPVAKKNYEPEKPKKKGLFSGLFGRKK
;
A
#
# COMPACT_ATOMS: atom_id res chain seq x y z
N MET A 1 14.55 -6.51 7.49
CA MET A 1 14.55 -5.07 7.77
C MET A 1 13.44 -4.49 6.92
N LEU A 2 12.30 -4.21 7.52
CA LEU A 2 11.20 -3.55 6.80
C LEU A 2 11.43 -2.05 7.02
N ASP A 3 11.95 -1.39 6.00
CA ASP A 3 11.94 0.07 5.98
C ASP A 3 10.46 0.48 5.93
N VAL A 4 9.93 0.87 7.08
CA VAL A 4 8.60 1.46 7.22
C VAL A 4 8.69 2.89 6.69
N ASP A 5 8.86 3.00 5.38
CA ASP A 5 8.66 4.27 4.67
C ASP A 5 7.18 4.64 4.82
N ASP A 6 6.88 5.93 4.96
CA ASP A 6 5.51 6.48 5.11
C ASP A 6 4.56 5.99 3.98
N ASP A 7 5.12 5.56 2.84
CA ASP A 7 4.43 4.97 1.68
C ASP A 7 3.89 3.54 1.91
N ASN A 8 4.47 2.76 2.84
CA ASN A 8 4.13 1.33 3.05
C ASN A 8 3.44 1.06 4.40
N ILE A 9 3.37 2.06 5.28
CA ILE A 9 2.68 2.02 6.58
C ILE A 9 1.25 1.46 6.47
N TRP A 10 0.55 1.81 5.40
CA TRP A 10 -0.85 1.43 5.19
C TRP A 10 -1.04 -0.03 4.75
N ARG A 11 0.05 -0.74 4.41
CA ARG A 11 0.05 -2.16 4.04
C ARG A 11 0.57 -3.06 5.17
N ILE A 12 1.12 -2.47 6.23
CA ILE A 12 1.72 -3.20 7.35
C ILE A 12 0.67 -3.36 8.46
N ASP A 13 0.71 -4.49 9.18
CA ASP A 13 -0.14 -4.70 10.34
C ASP A 13 0.37 -3.91 11.56
N LEU A 14 -0.15 -2.70 11.75
CA LEU A 14 0.21 -1.83 12.88
C LEU A 14 -0.24 -2.40 14.23
N PHE A 15 -1.32 -3.18 14.25
CA PHE A 15 -1.79 -3.85 15.45
C PHE A 15 -0.83 -4.99 15.84
N ALA A 16 -0.31 -5.73 14.85
CA ALA A 16 0.71 -6.75 15.09
C ALA A 16 2.04 -6.17 15.60
N ILE A 17 2.45 -4.97 15.14
CA ILE A 17 3.66 -4.29 15.64
C ILE A 17 3.55 -4.02 17.15
N LEU A 18 2.38 -3.58 17.61
CA LEU A 18 2.12 -3.32 19.03
C LEU A 18 1.72 -4.58 19.80
N GLY A 19 1.44 -5.70 19.12
CA GLY A 19 0.97 -6.94 19.72
C GLY A 19 -0.44 -6.82 20.31
N VAL A 20 -1.33 -6.08 19.63
CA VAL A 20 -2.67 -5.74 20.12
C VAL A 20 -3.74 -6.15 19.10
N THR A 21 -5.01 -6.13 19.51
CA THR A 21 -6.14 -6.42 18.63
C THR A 21 -6.80 -5.13 18.12
N GLU A 22 -7.54 -5.23 17.01
CA GLU A 22 -8.27 -4.11 16.42
C GLU A 22 -9.37 -3.54 17.33
N GLU A 23 -9.87 -4.34 18.27
CA GLU A 23 -10.95 -3.98 19.19
C GLU A 23 -10.45 -3.21 20.43
N MET A 24 -9.14 -3.09 20.60
CA MET A 24 -8.58 -2.55 21.83
C MET A 24 -8.89 -1.05 22.00
N SER A 25 -9.19 -0.65 23.24
CA SER A 25 -9.49 0.74 23.61
C SER A 25 -8.27 1.65 23.45
N LYS A 26 -8.49 2.97 23.35
CA LYS A 26 -7.39 3.95 23.23
C LYS A 26 -6.56 4.00 24.52
N GLU A 27 -7.21 3.82 25.66
CA GLU A 27 -6.60 3.80 26.99
C GLU A 27 -5.63 2.62 27.12
N ASP A 28 -6.07 1.43 26.71
CA ASP A 28 -5.24 0.22 26.72
C ASP A 28 -4.11 0.31 25.71
N LEU A 29 -4.37 0.87 24.52
CA LEU A 29 -3.36 1.15 23.50
C LEU A 29 -2.23 2.02 24.05
N ARG A 30 -2.59 3.06 24.81
CA ARG A 30 -1.61 3.93 25.47
C ARG A 30 -0.80 3.20 26.53
N GLN A 31 -1.40 2.29 27.28
CA GLN A 31 -0.67 1.49 28.28
C GLN A 31 0.32 0.54 27.64
N VAL A 32 -0.09 -0.15 26.57
CA VAL A 32 0.78 -1.04 25.79
C VAL A 32 1.95 -0.26 25.20
N TYR A 33 1.67 0.88 24.55
CA TYR A 33 2.70 1.75 24.01
C TYR A 33 3.73 2.16 25.07
N LYS A 34 3.29 2.64 26.24
CA LYS A 34 4.19 3.04 27.34
C LYS A 34 5.09 1.87 27.80
N LYS A 35 4.52 0.66 27.90
CA LYS A 35 5.27 -0.53 28.32
C LYS A 35 6.35 -0.88 27.28
N LEU A 36 5.98 -0.90 26.00
CA LEU A 36 6.89 -1.19 24.89
C LEU A 36 7.98 -0.12 24.75
N ALA A 37 7.62 1.16 24.82
CA ALA A 37 8.55 2.28 24.78
C ALA A 37 9.61 2.20 25.89
N LYS A 38 9.22 1.79 27.11
CA LYS A 38 10.15 1.57 28.23
C LYS A 38 11.02 0.32 28.06
N GLN A 39 10.52 -0.68 27.34
CA GLN A 39 11.26 -1.92 27.07
C GLN A 39 12.34 -1.69 26.01
N TYR A 40 11.99 -1.03 24.91
CA TYR A 40 12.85 -0.80 23.74
C TYR A 40 13.52 0.58 23.74
N HIS A 41 13.59 1.27 24.88
CA HIS A 41 14.27 2.55 24.96
C HIS A 41 15.77 2.39 24.67
N PRO A 42 16.36 3.14 23.72
CA PRO A 42 17.74 2.92 23.27
C PRO A 42 18.80 3.15 24.35
N ASP A 43 18.50 3.95 25.38
CA ASP A 43 19.40 4.20 26.52
C ASP A 43 19.58 2.99 27.44
N LYS A 44 18.73 1.97 27.33
CA LYS A 44 18.85 0.75 28.14
C LYS A 44 19.87 -0.24 27.57
N PHE A 45 20.34 0.01 26.35
CA PHE A 45 21.26 -0.84 25.63
C PHE A 45 22.63 -0.16 25.51
N PRO A 46 23.73 -0.93 25.50
CA PRO A 46 25.07 -0.38 25.34
C PRO A 46 25.19 0.50 24.09
N ALA A 47 25.89 1.62 24.21
CA ALA A 47 26.09 2.52 23.07
C ALA A 47 26.83 1.81 21.93
N ALA A 48 26.37 2.02 20.70
CA ALA A 48 26.94 1.42 19.49
C ALA A 48 26.92 -0.13 19.45
N SER A 49 26.02 -0.77 20.22
CA SER A 49 25.74 -2.20 20.06
C SER A 49 24.63 -2.44 19.03
N GLN A 50 24.63 -3.65 18.45
CA GLN A 50 23.54 -4.11 17.58
C GLN A 50 22.19 -4.06 18.32
N GLU A 51 22.16 -4.42 19.60
CA GLU A 51 20.95 -4.38 20.42
C GLU A 51 20.38 -2.96 20.54
N GLN A 52 21.24 -1.94 20.60
CA GLN A 52 20.79 -0.55 20.60
C GLN A 52 20.18 -0.15 19.25
N GLU A 53 20.76 -0.61 18.13
CA GLU A 53 20.20 -0.35 16.79
C GLU A 53 18.85 -1.05 16.60
N ASP A 54 18.74 -2.30 17.04
CA ASP A 54 17.49 -3.06 17.01
C ASP A 54 16.44 -2.40 17.90
N ALA A 55 16.83 -1.94 19.09
CA ALA A 55 15.95 -1.20 19.99
C ALA A 55 15.48 0.13 19.40
N LYS A 56 16.36 0.90 18.75
CA LYS A 56 15.99 2.14 18.03
C LYS A 56 14.98 1.84 16.92
N THR A 57 15.21 0.79 16.16
CA THR A 57 14.32 0.36 15.06
C THR A 57 12.95 0.00 15.61
N ARG A 58 12.89 -0.89 16.61
CA ARG A 58 11.64 -1.27 17.28
C ARG A 58 10.92 -0.09 17.91
N PHE A 59 11.64 0.78 18.58
CA PHE A 59 11.08 1.98 19.19
C PHE A 59 10.43 2.91 18.14
N SER A 60 11.08 3.06 16.99
CA SER A 60 10.55 3.82 15.85
C SER A 60 9.24 3.21 15.33
N GLU A 61 9.23 1.90 15.06
CA GLU A 61 8.03 1.17 14.59
C GLU A 61 6.86 1.30 15.57
N ILE A 62 7.12 1.07 16.86
CA ILE A 62 6.13 1.17 17.94
C ILE A 62 5.56 2.59 18.01
N SER A 63 6.40 3.61 17.88
CA SER A 63 5.96 5.01 17.93
C SER A 63 5.10 5.38 16.72
N GLN A 64 5.50 4.97 15.51
CA GLN A 64 4.72 5.22 14.29
C GLN A 64 3.36 4.51 14.33
N ALA A 65 3.32 3.24 14.74
CA ALA A 65 2.08 2.50 14.89
C ALA A 65 1.13 3.18 15.90
N TYR A 66 1.67 3.62 17.04
CA TYR A 66 0.88 4.33 18.04
C TYR A 66 0.37 5.69 17.54
N ASP A 67 1.17 6.48 16.82
CA ASP A 67 0.76 7.79 16.30
C ASP A 67 -0.43 7.71 15.34
N ILE A 68 -0.55 6.60 14.60
CA ILE A 68 -1.67 6.33 13.69
C ILE A 68 -2.85 5.78 14.46
N LEU A 69 -2.64 4.75 15.28
CA LEU A 69 -3.74 4.04 15.96
C LEU A 69 -4.35 4.84 17.12
N SER A 70 -3.61 5.76 17.73
CA SER A 70 -4.12 6.63 18.80
C SER A 70 -4.99 7.77 18.29
N ASN A 71 -4.77 8.20 17.04
CA ASN A 71 -5.60 9.20 16.38
C ASN A 71 -6.81 8.52 15.73
N GLU A 72 -8.01 8.93 16.11
CA GLU A 72 -9.24 8.28 15.66
C GLU A 72 -9.45 8.34 14.14
N GLN A 73 -9.19 9.49 13.53
CA GLN A 73 -9.30 9.66 12.10
C GLN A 73 -8.28 8.79 11.36
N LYS A 74 -7.01 8.79 11.80
CA LYS A 74 -5.95 7.98 11.19
C LYS A 74 -6.16 6.49 11.40
N ARG A 75 -6.64 6.06 12.58
CA ARG A 75 -7.01 4.68 12.88
C ARG A 75 -8.12 4.23 11.93
N GLN A 76 -9.15 5.05 11.75
CA GLN A 76 -10.23 4.71 10.84
C GLN A 76 -9.75 4.65 9.39
N GLN A 77 -8.92 5.61 8.96
CA GLN A 77 -8.27 5.58 7.64
C GLN A 77 -7.44 4.30 7.43
N TYR A 78 -6.69 3.89 8.45
CA TYR A 78 -5.91 2.64 8.42
C TYR A 78 -6.82 1.42 8.28
N LEU A 79 -7.88 1.32 9.08
CA LEU A 79 -8.85 0.22 9.03
C LEU A 79 -9.59 0.15 7.70
N ASP A 80 -10.07 1.29 7.19
CA ASP A 80 -10.73 1.38 5.89
C ASP A 80 -9.78 0.96 4.77
N THR A 81 -8.53 1.42 4.81
CA THR A 81 -7.50 1.06 3.83
C THR A 81 -7.18 -0.44 3.89
N ARG A 82 -7.02 -0.98 5.10
CA ARG A 82 -6.75 -2.41 5.32
C ARG A 82 -7.92 -3.27 4.86
N ARG A 83 -9.16 -2.82 5.04
CA ARG A 83 -10.36 -3.49 4.50
C ARG A 83 -10.38 -3.47 2.98
N LEU A 84 -10.11 -2.32 2.36
CA LEU A 84 -10.02 -2.20 0.90
C LEU A 84 -8.89 -3.08 0.32
N LEU A 85 -7.74 -3.09 0.99
CA LEU A 85 -6.61 -3.93 0.61
C LEU A 85 -6.87 -5.42 0.87
N ALA A 86 -7.57 -5.79 1.94
CA ALA A 86 -7.92 -7.18 2.23
C ALA A 86 -8.86 -7.74 1.16
N HIS A 87 -9.87 -6.97 0.72
CA HIS A 87 -10.69 -7.35 -0.43
C HIS A 87 -9.87 -7.52 -1.72
N HIS A 88 -8.80 -6.74 -1.90
CA HIS A 88 -7.91 -6.85 -3.04
C HIS A 88 -6.95 -8.05 -2.94
N LEU A 89 -6.36 -8.31 -1.76
CA LEU A 89 -5.47 -9.43 -1.49
C LEU A 89 -6.20 -10.77 -1.51
N GLU A 90 -7.44 -10.82 -1.01
CA GLU A 90 -8.31 -12.01 -1.14
C GLU A 90 -8.70 -12.25 -2.60
N ALA A 91 -8.99 -11.21 -3.37
CA ALA A 91 -9.25 -11.35 -4.81
C ALA A 91 -8.00 -11.82 -5.57
N GLU A 92 -6.82 -11.27 -5.26
CA GLU A 92 -5.53 -11.73 -5.80
C GLU A 92 -5.22 -13.18 -5.40
N ALA A 93 -5.46 -13.56 -4.14
CA ALA A 93 -5.26 -14.92 -3.66
C ALA A 93 -6.24 -15.91 -4.30
N GLN A 94 -7.51 -15.53 -4.49
CA GLN A 94 -8.51 -16.35 -5.20
C GLN A 94 -8.20 -16.47 -6.69
N MET A 95 -7.64 -15.43 -7.32
CA MET A 95 -7.17 -15.47 -8.71
C MET A 95 -5.87 -16.28 -8.87
N ALA A 96 -4.97 -16.24 -7.89
CA ALA A 96 -3.76 -17.06 -7.85
C ALA A 96 -4.04 -18.53 -7.49
N ALA A 97 -5.13 -18.79 -6.75
CA ALA A 97 -5.60 -20.13 -6.38
C ALA A 97 -6.55 -20.76 -7.40
N ALA A 98 -6.80 -20.14 -8.56
CA ALA A 98 -7.52 -20.79 -9.64
C ALA A 98 -6.73 -22.03 -10.10
N PRO A 99 -7.26 -23.25 -9.96
CA PRO A 99 -6.51 -24.44 -10.33
C PRO A 99 -6.33 -24.47 -11.84
N ALA A 100 -5.07 -24.39 -12.27
CA ALA A 100 -4.64 -24.96 -13.54
C ALA A 100 -4.79 -26.49 -13.44
N ALA A 101 -5.99 -27.00 -13.71
CA ALA A 101 -6.20 -28.44 -13.87
C ALA A 101 -7.27 -28.69 -14.94
N ALA A 102 -6.81 -29.43 -15.94
CA ALA A 102 -7.51 -29.90 -17.11
C ALA A 102 -8.53 -31.02 -16.78
N ASP A 103 -9.56 -31.06 -17.63
CA ASP A 103 -10.09 -32.25 -18.34
C ASP A 103 -10.83 -33.35 -17.55
N THR A 104 -12.10 -33.55 -17.91
CA THR A 104 -12.67 -34.88 -18.14
C THR A 104 -13.80 -34.83 -19.18
N SER A 105 -13.46 -35.19 -20.42
CA SER A 105 -14.13 -36.19 -21.27
C SER A 105 -15.65 -36.09 -21.55
N ALA A 106 -16.01 -35.84 -22.82
CA ALA A 106 -16.85 -36.77 -23.60
C ALA A 106 -16.88 -36.44 -25.12
N ALA A 107 -16.55 -37.46 -25.92
CA ALA A 107 -16.98 -37.76 -27.29
C ALA A 107 -16.39 -37.00 -28.51
N ALA A 108 -15.48 -37.69 -29.22
CA ALA A 108 -15.26 -37.58 -30.68
C ALA A 108 -15.88 -38.83 -31.37
N PRO A 109 -16.12 -38.88 -32.71
CA PRO A 109 -15.04 -38.94 -33.74
C PRO A 109 -15.44 -38.33 -35.14
N PRO A 110 -14.71 -38.55 -36.26
CA PRO A 110 -13.29 -38.29 -36.51
C PRO A 110 -12.97 -37.58 -37.87
N ALA A 111 -11.68 -37.28 -38.04
CA ALA A 111 -10.89 -37.25 -39.29
C ALA A 111 -10.87 -35.99 -40.19
N ALA A 112 -9.74 -35.25 -40.12
CA ALA A 112 -8.74 -35.18 -41.20
C ALA A 112 -7.56 -34.26 -40.80
N ALA A 113 -6.33 -34.75 -40.97
CA ALA A 113 -5.07 -34.00 -40.91
C ALA A 113 -4.53 -33.82 -42.36
N PRO A 114 -3.49 -33.01 -42.69
CA PRO A 114 -2.42 -32.56 -41.79
C PRO A 114 -1.79 -31.13 -41.99
N ALA A 115 -1.00 -30.75 -40.99
CA ALA A 115 0.25 -29.96 -41.02
C ALA A 115 0.27 -28.44 -41.40
N ALA A 116 0.54 -27.59 -40.40
CA ALA A 116 1.55 -26.51 -40.40
C ALA A 116 1.69 -25.89 -38.98
N ALA A 117 2.92 -25.63 -38.51
CA ALA A 117 3.23 -24.94 -37.25
C ALA A 117 3.41 -23.40 -37.46
N PRO A 118 3.72 -22.58 -36.44
CA PRO A 118 2.95 -22.19 -35.25
C PRO A 118 2.73 -20.63 -35.13
N LYS A 119 2.01 -20.19 -34.07
CA LYS A 119 1.91 -18.84 -33.43
C LYS A 119 0.66 -17.98 -33.69
N LYS A 120 -0.18 -17.84 -32.65
CA LYS A 120 -0.58 -16.55 -32.02
C LYS A 120 -1.37 -16.79 -30.72
N ALA A 121 -0.74 -16.55 -29.58
CA ALA A 121 -1.42 -16.37 -28.30
C ALA A 121 -1.89 -14.91 -28.21
N ALA A 122 -3.13 -14.62 -28.62
CA ALA A 122 -3.66 -13.25 -28.74
C ALA A 122 -5.02 -12.91 -28.07
N PRO A 123 -5.87 -13.80 -27.51
CA PRO A 123 -7.18 -13.36 -27.02
C PRO A 123 -7.22 -12.93 -25.54
N ALA A 124 -6.31 -13.38 -24.67
CA ALA A 124 -6.44 -13.18 -23.22
C ALA A 124 -6.04 -11.77 -22.74
N GLN A 125 -5.13 -11.08 -23.44
CA GLN A 125 -4.68 -9.74 -23.04
C GLN A 125 -5.67 -8.64 -23.43
N ASP A 126 -6.32 -8.79 -24.58
CA ASP A 126 -7.34 -7.85 -25.06
C ASP A 126 -8.56 -7.79 -24.13
N TYR A 127 -8.92 -8.92 -23.51
CA TYR A 127 -10.02 -8.99 -22.55
C TYR A 127 -9.69 -8.25 -21.24
N LYS A 128 -8.52 -8.53 -20.65
CA LYS A 128 -8.06 -7.86 -19.42
C LYS A 128 -7.92 -6.35 -19.60
N LEU A 129 -7.47 -5.91 -20.78
CA LEU A 129 -7.37 -4.49 -21.10
C LEU A 129 -8.75 -3.82 -21.06
N LYS A 130 -9.76 -4.40 -21.72
CA LYS A 130 -11.13 -3.85 -21.72
C LYS A 130 -11.72 -3.78 -20.32
N GLU A 131 -11.55 -4.85 -19.53
CA GLU A 131 -12.06 -4.92 -18.16
C GLU A 131 -11.44 -3.83 -17.26
N ALA A 132 -10.11 -3.65 -17.35
CA ALA A 132 -9.43 -2.59 -16.62
C ALA A 132 -9.88 -1.19 -17.04
N GLU A 133 -10.11 -0.98 -18.35
CA GLU A 133 -10.60 0.29 -18.88
C GLU A 133 -12.04 0.59 -18.46
N GLU A 134 -12.89 -0.43 -18.35
CA GLU A 134 -14.26 -0.28 -17.85
C GLU A 134 -14.28 0.13 -16.38
N ALA A 135 -13.51 -0.56 -15.53
CA ALA A 135 -13.34 -0.19 -14.12
C ALA A 135 -12.79 1.24 -13.99
N PHE A 136 -11.83 1.62 -14.83
CA PHE A 136 -11.31 2.99 -14.85
C PHE A 136 -12.37 4.03 -15.25
N LYS A 137 -13.15 3.78 -16.30
CA LYS A 137 -14.24 4.68 -16.74
C LYS A 137 -15.30 4.84 -15.66
N GLU A 138 -15.61 3.75 -14.95
CA GLU A 138 -16.51 3.75 -13.81
C GLU A 138 -15.97 4.66 -12.70
N GLY A 139 -14.71 4.51 -12.31
CA GLY A 139 -14.06 5.38 -11.32
C GLY A 139 -14.12 6.86 -11.69
N LEU A 140 -13.87 7.20 -12.96
CA LEU A 140 -14.03 8.58 -13.45
C LEU A 140 -15.48 9.07 -13.36
N SER A 141 -16.46 8.20 -13.61
CA SER A 141 -17.88 8.53 -13.49
C SER A 141 -18.29 8.81 -12.05
N LEU A 142 -17.81 8.00 -11.12
CA LEU A 142 -18.06 8.14 -9.69
C LEU A 142 -17.42 9.41 -9.13
N MET A 143 -16.20 9.75 -9.56
CA MET A 143 -15.56 11.04 -9.25
C MET A 143 -16.44 12.23 -9.67
N ARG A 144 -17.04 12.20 -10.86
CA ARG A 144 -17.96 13.27 -11.32
C ARG A 144 -19.23 13.36 -10.49
N LYS A 145 -19.67 12.24 -9.91
CA LYS A 145 -20.82 12.17 -9.00
C LYS A 145 -20.45 12.52 -7.54
N ASN A 146 -19.18 12.84 -7.28
CA ASN A 146 -18.63 13.04 -5.95
C ASN A 146 -18.73 11.81 -5.02
N ASP A 147 -18.89 10.62 -5.61
CA ASP A 147 -18.85 9.35 -4.88
C ASP A 147 -17.40 8.85 -4.83
N VAL A 148 -16.61 9.50 -3.98
CA VAL A 148 -15.16 9.34 -3.93
C VAL A 148 -14.75 7.94 -3.45
N ASP A 149 -15.52 7.33 -2.52
CA ASP A 149 -15.21 6.00 -1.98
C ASP A 149 -15.42 4.90 -3.03
N ALA A 150 -16.53 4.98 -3.78
CA ALA A 150 -16.77 4.06 -4.87
C ALA A 150 -15.75 4.26 -6.01
N ALA A 151 -15.33 5.51 -6.27
CA ALA A 151 -14.29 5.80 -7.26
C ALA A 151 -12.94 5.17 -6.91
N ILE A 152 -12.52 5.26 -5.63
CA ILE A 152 -11.30 4.60 -5.12
C ILE A 152 -11.36 3.10 -5.42
N SER A 153 -12.49 2.46 -5.09
CA SER A 153 -12.69 1.02 -5.31
C SER A 153 -12.61 0.64 -6.80
N ALA A 154 -13.21 1.44 -7.68
CA ALA A 154 -13.17 1.21 -9.12
C ALA A 154 -11.76 1.39 -9.71
N PHE A 155 -11.00 2.40 -9.26
CA PHE A 155 -9.61 2.56 -9.67
C PHE A 155 -8.71 1.43 -9.16
N GLN A 156 -8.92 0.95 -7.94
CA GLN A 156 -8.21 -0.21 -7.41
C GLN A 156 -8.46 -1.47 -8.24
N ARG A 157 -9.70 -1.71 -8.71
CA ARG A 157 -9.99 -2.80 -9.67
C ARG A 157 -9.25 -2.62 -11.00
N ALA A 158 -9.17 -1.41 -11.54
CA ALA A 158 -8.40 -1.16 -12.74
C ALA A 158 -6.91 -1.49 -12.54
N ILE A 159 -6.36 -1.16 -11.36
CA ILE A 159 -4.97 -1.44 -10.97
C ILE A 159 -4.74 -2.95 -10.74
N SER A 160 -5.69 -3.67 -10.14
CA SER A 160 -5.55 -5.12 -9.92
C SER A 160 -5.44 -5.89 -11.23
N ILE A 161 -6.06 -5.39 -12.30
CA ILE A 161 -6.00 -6.00 -13.62
C ILE A 161 -4.74 -5.56 -14.38
N LEU A 162 -4.42 -4.25 -14.37
CA LEU A 162 -3.25 -3.67 -15.03
C LEU A 162 -2.44 -2.77 -14.07
N PRO A 163 -1.55 -3.36 -13.25
CA PRO A 163 -0.88 -2.65 -12.17
C PRO A 163 0.14 -1.61 -12.62
N ASP A 164 0.66 -1.72 -13.84
CA ASP A 164 1.71 -0.84 -14.36
C ASP A 164 1.17 0.30 -15.24
N THR A 165 -0.08 0.69 -15.02
CA THR A 165 -0.74 1.76 -15.77
C THR A 165 -0.72 3.07 -15.00
N SER A 166 0.18 3.99 -15.38
CA SER A 166 0.37 5.28 -14.68
C SER A 166 -0.93 6.08 -14.48
N LYS A 167 -1.81 6.15 -15.51
CA LYS A 167 -3.10 6.85 -15.42
C LYS A 167 -4.01 6.32 -14.29
N TYR A 168 -3.94 5.03 -13.95
CA TYR A 168 -4.79 4.47 -12.90
C TYR A 168 -4.30 4.91 -11.52
N HIS A 169 -2.99 4.88 -11.30
CA HIS A 169 -2.37 5.38 -10.08
C HIS A 169 -2.56 6.88 -9.90
N SER A 170 -2.40 7.70 -10.94
CA SER A 170 -2.58 9.15 -10.80
C SER A 170 -4.04 9.54 -10.53
N ASN A 171 -5.02 8.84 -11.10
CA ASN A 171 -6.43 9.08 -10.78
C ASN A 171 -6.83 8.55 -9.39
N LEU A 172 -6.26 7.43 -8.95
CA LEU A 172 -6.41 6.96 -7.57
C LEU A 172 -5.84 8.00 -6.59
N GLY A 173 -4.68 8.57 -6.88
CA GLY A 173 -4.10 9.65 -6.08
C GLY A 173 -5.00 10.88 -6.00
N GLN A 174 -5.64 11.26 -7.12
CA GLN A 174 -6.62 12.35 -7.13
C GLN A 174 -7.86 12.03 -6.29
N ALA A 175 -8.36 10.79 -6.33
CA ALA A 175 -9.48 10.36 -5.49
C ALA A 175 -9.11 10.42 -4.00
N PHE A 176 -7.90 9.99 -3.63
CA PHE A 176 -7.40 10.14 -2.27
C PHE A 176 -7.26 11.59 -1.83
N LEU A 177 -6.79 12.50 -2.70
CA LEU A 177 -6.77 13.94 -2.38
C LEU A 177 -8.17 14.48 -2.11
N ASN A 178 -9.16 14.12 -2.94
CA ASN A 178 -10.55 14.55 -2.75
C ASN A 178 -11.14 14.03 -1.42
N LYS A 179 -10.65 12.89 -0.93
CA LYS A 179 -11.00 12.32 0.38
C LYS A 179 -10.22 12.95 1.54
N GLY A 180 -9.19 13.76 1.26
CA GLY A 180 -8.26 14.32 2.25
C GLY A 180 -7.19 13.33 2.73
N TRP A 181 -7.00 12.21 2.02
CA TRP A 181 -6.01 11.18 2.35
C TRP A 181 -4.68 11.48 1.66
N THR A 182 -4.03 12.57 2.09
CA THR A 182 -2.85 13.12 1.42
C THR A 182 -1.68 12.14 1.34
N GLY A 183 -1.42 11.32 2.37
CA GLY A 183 -0.32 10.34 2.34
C GLY A 183 -0.53 9.28 1.23
N MET A 184 -1.73 8.70 1.16
CA MET A 184 -2.09 7.74 0.11
C MET A 184 -2.08 8.36 -1.28
N ALA A 185 -2.49 9.63 -1.39
CA ALA A 185 -2.39 10.38 -2.62
C ALA A 185 -0.93 10.52 -3.08
N GLN A 186 -0.02 10.94 -2.19
CA GLN A 186 1.40 11.08 -2.50
C GLN A 186 2.03 9.74 -2.94
N ALA A 187 1.73 8.64 -2.25
CA ALA A 187 2.19 7.31 -2.64
C ALA A 187 1.70 6.91 -4.05
N SER A 188 0.42 7.18 -4.36
CA SER A 188 -0.16 6.89 -5.68
C SER A 188 0.46 7.75 -6.79
N PHE A 189 0.66 9.06 -6.54
CA PHE A 189 1.33 9.93 -7.52
C PHE A 189 2.81 9.55 -7.72
N LYS A 190 3.53 9.20 -6.65
CA LYS A 190 4.89 8.68 -6.73
C LYS A 190 4.95 7.45 -7.63
N LYS A 191 4.04 6.47 -7.42
CA LYS A 191 3.95 5.28 -8.27
C LYS A 191 3.63 5.64 -9.72
N ALA A 192 2.72 6.58 -9.96
CA ALA A 192 2.42 7.06 -11.30
C ALA A 192 3.64 7.69 -12.00
N LEU A 193 4.46 8.46 -11.27
CA LEU A 193 5.70 9.07 -11.78
C LEU A 193 6.84 8.05 -11.99
N VAL A 194 6.89 6.98 -11.20
CA VAL A 194 7.81 5.86 -11.46
C VAL A 194 7.44 5.17 -12.79
N LEU A 195 6.15 4.96 -13.06
CA LEU A 195 5.67 4.31 -14.29
C LEU A 195 5.76 5.23 -15.51
N ASN A 196 5.41 6.51 -15.34
CA ASN A 196 5.52 7.54 -16.35
C ASN A 196 6.00 8.85 -15.70
N PRO A 197 7.30 9.18 -15.83
CA PRO A 197 7.86 10.40 -15.27
C PRO A 197 7.24 11.69 -15.80
N ASN A 198 6.42 11.63 -16.85
CA ASN A 198 5.71 12.75 -17.46
C ASN A 198 4.20 12.74 -17.22
N ASP A 199 3.67 11.91 -16.32
CA ASP A 199 2.24 11.93 -15.99
C ASP A 199 1.83 13.33 -15.48
N PRO A 200 0.89 14.02 -16.15
CA PRO A 200 0.59 15.42 -15.87
C PRO A 200 -0.15 15.60 -14.54
N VAL A 201 -0.99 14.62 -14.16
CA VAL A 201 -1.77 14.67 -12.92
C VAL A 201 -0.82 14.45 -11.74
N ALA A 202 0.07 13.46 -11.85
CA ALA A 202 1.03 13.16 -10.80
C ALA A 202 2.09 14.27 -10.66
N LYS A 203 2.62 14.82 -11.76
CA LYS A 203 3.55 15.97 -11.70
C LYS A 203 2.97 17.19 -11.00
N LYS A 204 1.69 17.45 -11.22
CA LYS A 204 1.01 18.61 -10.64
C LYS A 204 0.77 18.45 -9.14
N ASN A 205 0.51 17.22 -8.69
CA ASN A 205 0.01 16.96 -7.34
C ASN A 205 1.02 16.25 -6.41
N TYR A 206 2.12 15.71 -6.95
CA TYR A 206 3.17 15.08 -6.15
C TYR A 206 4.05 16.12 -5.47
N GLU A 207 4.18 16.00 -4.16
CA GLU A 207 5.07 16.79 -3.32
C GLU A 207 6.18 15.87 -2.80
N PRO A 208 7.42 15.98 -3.31
CA PRO A 208 8.52 15.18 -2.80
C PRO A 208 8.78 15.55 -1.33
N GLU A 209 8.89 14.53 -0.48
CA GLU A 209 9.22 14.76 0.93
C GLU A 209 10.55 15.49 1.07
N LYS A 210 10.55 16.54 1.89
CA LYS A 210 11.77 17.25 2.23
C LYS A 210 12.58 16.36 3.17
N PRO A 211 13.88 16.12 2.91
CA PRO A 211 14.71 15.35 3.82
C PRO A 211 14.66 16.00 5.21
N LYS A 212 14.18 15.25 6.21
CA LYS A 212 14.21 15.69 7.61
C LYS A 212 15.67 15.92 7.97
N LYS A 213 16.09 17.19 8.10
CA LYS A 213 17.46 17.53 8.53
C LYS A 213 17.69 16.80 9.85
N LYS A 214 18.60 15.81 9.86
CA LYS A 214 19.08 15.22 11.12
C LYS A 214 19.50 16.38 12.01
N GLY A 215 18.83 16.51 13.16
CA GLY A 215 19.00 17.65 14.06
C GLY A 215 20.47 17.91 14.32
N LEU A 216 20.89 19.15 14.12
CA LEU A 216 22.22 19.66 14.38
C LEU A 216 22.44 19.75 15.92
N PHE A 217 22.34 18.63 16.63
CA PHE A 217 22.65 18.52 18.07
C PHE A 217 24.01 17.83 18.26
N SER A 218 25.02 18.29 17.52
CA SER A 218 26.43 17.99 17.81
C SER A 218 27.16 19.32 17.97
N GLY A 219 27.07 19.89 19.17
CA GLY A 219 27.67 21.19 19.43
C GLY A 219 27.46 21.72 20.83
N LEU A 220 27.45 20.86 21.87
CA LEU A 220 27.42 21.34 23.25
C LEU A 220 27.96 20.31 24.25
N PHE A 221 29.17 19.80 24.00
CA PHE A 221 30.03 19.34 25.09
C PHE A 221 31.39 20.01 24.97
N GLY A 222 31.49 21.16 25.63
CA GLY A 222 32.78 21.71 25.97
C GLY A 222 33.48 20.83 27.01
N ARG A 223 34.81 20.75 26.90
CA ARG A 223 35.67 20.83 28.07
C ARG A 223 36.81 21.80 27.76
N LYS A 224 36.86 22.83 28.60
CA LYS A 224 38.02 23.72 28.76
C LYS A 224 39.20 22.89 29.30
N LYS A 225 40.39 23.43 29.00
CA LYS A 225 41.74 23.11 29.47
C LYS A 225 41.84 22.36 30.79
#